data_AF-A0A0G4MDX4-F1
#
_entry.id   AF-A0A0G4MDX4-F1
#
_cell.length_a   1.000
_cell.length_b   1.000
_cell.length_c   1.000
_cell.angle_alpha   90.00
_cell.angle_beta   90.00
_cell.angle_gamma   90.00
#
_symmetry.space_group_name_H-M   'P 1'
#
loop_
_entity.id
_entity.type
_entity.pdbx_description
1 polymer ?
#
loop_
_entity_poly.entity_id
_entity_poly.type
_entity_poly.pdbx_seq_one_letter_code
_entity_poly.pdbx_strand_id
1 'polypeptide(L)'
;MFAQPRVKKSTLPPPKKRKAVSAVEEVNFDFDQREDYLTGFHKRKQQRIKLAQEQAAKKEREEKIEIRKQACKSSTASYPLHPKDAELVQDEIELNEQMLLNVLPRLDWTALRTNATELGFPELPAEAPTAEALQSDEKTLKDLHHLLMETQILEGKLVCGNCGHEYAIREGIANFLLPSHLV
;
A
#
# COMPACT_ATOMS: atom_id res chain seq x y z
N MET A 1 -35.71 59.82 -32.17
CA MET A 1 -35.89 60.03 -30.72
C MET A 1 -36.73 58.88 -30.20
N PHE A 2 -36.37 57.98 -29.28
CA PHE A 2 -35.18 57.73 -28.45
C PHE A 2 -35.01 56.19 -28.40
N ALA A 3 -33.78 55.69 -28.40
CA ALA A 3 -33.53 54.26 -28.17
C ALA A 3 -33.96 53.87 -26.75
N GLN A 4 -34.78 52.83 -26.60
CA GLN A 4 -35.18 52.34 -25.28
C GLN A 4 -33.99 51.64 -24.59
N PRO A 5 -33.73 51.92 -23.29
CA PRO A 5 -32.57 51.38 -22.60
C PRO A 5 -32.69 49.88 -22.37
N ARG A 6 -31.57 49.16 -22.53
CA ARG A 6 -31.47 47.72 -22.29
C ARG A 6 -31.62 47.43 -20.79
N VAL A 7 -32.62 46.63 -20.42
CA VAL A 7 -32.84 46.21 -19.02
C VAL A 7 -31.64 45.38 -18.57
N LYS A 8 -30.99 45.78 -17.47
CA LYS A 8 -29.90 45.00 -16.86
C LYS A 8 -30.47 43.70 -16.31
N LYS A 9 -30.03 42.54 -16.82
CA LYS A 9 -30.26 41.25 -16.16
C LYS A 9 -29.54 41.28 -14.81
N SER A 10 -30.25 40.97 -13.73
CA SER A 10 -29.63 40.77 -12.42
C SER A 10 -28.65 39.60 -12.50
N THR A 11 -27.43 39.80 -12.01
CA THR A 11 -26.36 38.79 -11.96
C THR A 11 -26.49 37.83 -10.77
N LEU A 12 -27.60 37.91 -10.02
CA LEU A 12 -27.83 37.03 -8.89
C LEU A 12 -28.66 35.82 -9.32
N PRO A 13 -28.17 34.58 -9.07
CA PRO A 13 -28.94 33.40 -9.35
C PRO A 13 -30.26 33.44 -8.55
N PRO A 14 -31.37 32.95 -9.12
CA PRO A 14 -32.65 32.94 -8.41
C PRO A 14 -32.51 32.16 -7.10
N PRO A 15 -33.13 32.62 -5.99
CA PRO A 15 -33.06 31.91 -4.74
C PRO A 15 -33.64 30.52 -4.96
N LYS A 16 -32.83 29.48 -4.75
CA LYS A 16 -33.31 28.10 -4.72
C LYS A 16 -34.44 28.06 -3.71
N LYS A 17 -35.69 27.85 -4.16
CA LYS A 17 -36.79 27.51 -3.27
C LYS A 17 -36.33 26.32 -2.46
N ARG A 18 -36.00 26.53 -1.19
CA ARG A 18 -35.79 25.44 -0.25
C ARG A 18 -37.10 24.66 -0.28
N LYS A 19 -37.10 23.45 -0.82
CA LYS A 19 -38.20 22.52 -0.57
C LYS A 19 -38.23 22.35 0.94
N ALA A 20 -39.24 22.91 1.59
CA ALA A 20 -39.53 22.59 2.98
C ALA A 20 -40.01 21.14 3.00
N VAL A 21 -39.08 20.20 3.12
CA VAL A 21 -39.41 18.82 3.43
C VAL A 21 -39.21 18.67 4.93
N SER A 22 -40.17 19.18 5.67
CA SER A 22 -40.50 18.66 6.98
C SER A 22 -42.02 18.54 7.00
N ALA A 23 -42.54 17.60 6.21
CA ALA A 23 -43.81 17.00 6.58
C ALA A 23 -43.59 16.47 7.99
N VAL A 24 -44.24 17.08 8.97
CA VAL A 24 -44.21 16.59 10.34
C VAL A 24 -44.80 15.19 10.26
N GLU A 25 -43.95 14.17 10.38
CA GLU A 25 -44.41 12.79 10.54
C GLU A 25 -45.39 12.80 11.72
N GLU A 26 -46.59 12.27 11.51
CA GLU A 26 -47.61 12.21 12.55
C GLU A 26 -46.99 11.67 13.83
N VAL A 27 -47.13 12.42 14.92
CA VAL A 27 -46.66 11.98 16.24
C VAL A 27 -47.59 10.87 16.69
N ASN A 28 -47.29 9.63 16.27
CA ASN A 28 -48.02 8.44 16.69
C ASN A 28 -47.59 8.09 18.12
N PHE A 29 -48.54 8.20 19.06
CA PHE A 29 -48.34 7.82 20.45
C PHE A 29 -48.56 6.31 20.62
N ASP A 30 -47.60 5.51 20.14
CA ASP A 30 -47.59 4.07 20.38
C ASP A 30 -47.27 3.77 21.86
N PHE A 31 -48.22 3.15 22.56
CA PHE A 31 -48.07 2.77 23.96
C PHE A 31 -46.96 1.71 24.15
N ASP A 32 -46.79 0.81 23.19
CA ASP A 32 -45.73 -0.22 23.22
C ASP A 32 -44.33 0.41 23.11
N GLN A 33 -44.16 1.37 22.19
CA GLN A 33 -42.90 2.12 22.06
C GLN A 33 -42.58 2.94 23.32
N ARG A 34 -43.60 3.45 24.01
CA ARG A 34 -43.46 4.16 25.28
C ARG A 34 -43.03 3.23 26.40
N GLU A 35 -43.61 2.04 26.51
CA GLU A 35 -43.22 1.03 27.51
C GLU A 35 -41.80 0.50 27.28
N ASP A 36 -41.44 0.22 26.03
CA ASP A 36 -40.07 -0.15 25.64
C ASP A 36 -39.08 0.98 25.93
N TYR A 37 -39.49 2.23 25.72
CA TYR A 37 -38.67 3.38 26.06
C TYR A 37 -38.46 3.46 27.57
N LEU A 38 -39.50 3.31 28.40
CA LEU A 38 -39.40 3.41 29.86
C LEU A 38 -38.67 2.23 30.51
N THR A 39 -38.74 1.03 29.94
CA THR A 39 -38.08 -0.17 30.50
C THR A 39 -36.70 -0.44 29.89
N GLY A 40 -36.40 0.14 28.72
CA GLY A 40 -35.19 -0.09 27.95
C GLY A 40 -33.93 0.67 28.40
N PHE A 41 -33.92 1.39 29.53
CA PHE A 41 -32.75 2.18 29.94
C PHE A 41 -31.47 1.36 30.10
N HIS A 42 -31.57 0.17 30.70
CA HIS A 42 -30.43 -0.73 30.85
C HIS A 42 -29.95 -1.24 29.48
N LYS A 43 -30.89 -1.60 28.58
CA LYS A 43 -30.58 -2.01 27.20
C LYS A 43 -29.86 -0.89 26.44
N ARG A 44 -30.33 0.35 26.51
CA ARG A 44 -29.68 1.52 25.90
C ARG A 44 -28.31 1.83 26.51
N LYS A 45 -28.16 1.70 27.84
CA LYS A 45 -26.87 1.87 28.52
C LYS A 45 -25.86 0.82 28.05
N GLN A 46 -26.25 -0.45 27.98
CA GLN A 46 -25.42 -1.53 27.46
C GLN A 46 -25.05 -1.32 25.98
N GLN A 47 -25.99 -0.88 25.14
CA GLN A 47 -25.73 -0.56 23.74
C GLN A 47 -24.71 0.57 23.59
N ARG A 48 -24.81 1.64 24.38
CA ARG A 48 -23.82 2.73 24.38
C ARG A 48 -22.43 2.26 24.80
N ILE A 49 -22.35 1.43 25.84
CA ILE A 49 -21.09 0.83 26.30
C ILE A 49 -20.50 -0.04 25.19
N LYS A 50 -21.29 -0.91 24.57
CA LYS A 50 -20.84 -1.80 23.49
C LYS A 50 -20.37 -1.00 22.27
N LEU A 51 -21.10 0.03 21.87
CA LEU A 51 -20.74 0.89 20.75
C LEU A 51 -19.46 1.69 21.05
N ALA A 52 -19.29 2.19 22.27
CA ALA A 52 -18.07 2.85 22.70
C ALA A 52 -16.86 1.90 22.68
N GLN A 53 -17.04 0.65 23.14
CA GLN A 53 -16.00 -0.39 23.06
C GLN A 53 -15.63 -0.72 21.61
N GLU A 54 -16.61 -0.88 20.73
CA GLU A 54 -16.38 -1.17 19.31
C GLU A 54 -15.66 0.01 18.62
N GLN A 55 -16.05 1.24 18.92
CA GLN A 55 -15.36 2.44 18.41
C GLN A 55 -13.93 2.55 18.94
N ALA A 56 -13.71 2.27 20.23
CA ALA A 56 -12.36 2.26 20.80
C ALA A 56 -11.48 1.19 20.14
N ALA A 57 -12.00 -0.02 19.95
CA ALA A 57 -11.29 -1.11 19.28
C ALA A 57 -10.98 -0.79 17.80
N LYS A 58 -11.90 -0.11 17.09
CA LYS A 58 -11.66 0.35 15.72
C LYS A 58 -10.55 1.40 15.67
N LYS A 59 -10.61 2.41 16.55
CA LYS A 59 -9.58 3.46 16.62
C LYS A 59 -8.22 2.92 17.03
N GLU A 60 -8.14 2.04 18.02
CA GLU A 60 -6.88 1.41 18.43
C GLU A 60 -6.26 0.59 17.29
N ARG A 61 -7.09 -0.12 16.52
CA ARG A 61 -6.63 -0.85 15.34
C ARG A 61 -6.08 0.11 14.29
N GLU A 62 -6.80 1.20 13.99
CA GLU A 62 -6.37 2.23 13.04
C GLU A 62 -5.06 2.91 13.47
N GLU A 63 -4.95 3.34 14.73
CA GLU A 63 -3.75 3.96 15.31
C GLU A 63 -2.54 3.02 15.26
N LYS A 64 -2.73 1.74 15.59
CA LYS A 64 -1.66 0.73 15.51
C LYS A 64 -1.16 0.54 14.07
N ILE A 65 -2.06 0.63 13.10
CA ILE A 65 -1.70 0.56 11.69
C ILE A 65 -0.91 1.81 11.28
N GLU A 66 -1.36 3.01 11.67
CA GLU A 66 -0.64 4.26 11.37
C GLU A 66 0.77 4.27 11.95
N ILE A 67 0.94 3.82 13.20
CA ILE A 67 2.25 3.70 13.83
C ILE A 67 3.18 2.79 13.02
N ARG A 68 2.66 1.64 12.54
CA ARG A 68 3.45 0.71 11.70
C ARG A 68 3.83 1.32 10.35
N LYS A 69 2.91 2.04 9.72
CA LYS A 69 3.14 2.74 8.44
C LYS A 69 4.24 3.80 8.59
N GLN A 70 4.18 4.61 9.64
CA GLN A 70 5.17 5.66 9.86
C GLN A 70 6.55 5.08 10.16
N ALA A 71 6.61 3.93 10.85
CA ALA A 71 7.87 3.24 11.12
C ALA A 71 8.58 2.77 9.84
N CYS A 72 7.87 2.32 8.79
CA CYS A 72 8.53 1.82 7.57
C CYS A 72 9.19 2.93 6.74
N LYS A 73 8.68 4.16 6.73
CA LYS A 73 9.25 5.23 5.90
C LYS A 73 10.61 5.72 6.38
N SER A 74 10.85 5.69 7.69
CA SER A 74 12.11 6.13 8.30
C SER A 74 13.05 4.98 8.66
N SER A 75 12.58 3.73 8.58
CA SER A 75 13.37 2.56 8.96
C SER A 75 14.23 2.10 7.80
N THR A 76 15.53 1.96 8.05
CA THR A 76 16.49 1.37 7.11
C THR A 76 16.25 -0.12 6.90
N ALA A 77 15.55 -0.79 7.83
CA ALA A 77 15.19 -2.21 7.72
C ALA A 77 13.98 -2.47 6.79
N SER A 78 13.44 -1.42 6.16
CA SER A 78 12.37 -1.57 5.18
C SER A 78 12.86 -2.11 3.83
N TYR A 79 14.16 -2.01 3.56
CA TYR A 79 14.84 -2.53 2.37
C TYR A 79 16.10 -3.30 2.79
N PRO A 80 16.42 -4.45 2.16
CA PRO A 80 15.65 -5.15 1.11
C PRO A 80 14.36 -5.80 1.62
N LEU A 81 13.48 -6.19 0.69
CA LEU A 81 12.36 -7.08 0.98
C LEU A 81 12.80 -8.53 0.84
N HIS A 82 12.36 -9.37 1.76
CA HIS A 82 12.81 -10.76 1.88
C HIS A 82 11.90 -11.70 1.09
N PRO A 83 12.37 -12.33 -0.01
CA PRO A 83 11.59 -13.34 -0.71
C PRO A 83 11.36 -14.59 0.15
N LYS A 84 10.12 -15.10 0.15
CA LYS A 84 9.73 -16.35 0.78
C LYS A 84 8.87 -17.16 -0.17
N ASP A 85 9.03 -18.47 -0.12
CA ASP A 85 8.29 -19.44 -0.94
C ASP A 85 8.33 -19.06 -2.44
N ALA A 86 9.50 -18.63 -2.92
CA ALA A 86 9.67 -18.13 -4.27
C ALA A 86 9.91 -19.28 -5.27
N GLU A 87 9.08 -19.33 -6.30
CA GLU A 87 9.27 -20.16 -7.48
C GLU A 87 10.01 -19.35 -8.55
N LEU A 88 11.18 -19.82 -8.94
CA LEU A 88 12.06 -19.12 -9.87
C LEU A 88 11.92 -19.69 -11.28
N VAL A 89 11.95 -18.80 -12.28
CA VAL A 89 12.07 -19.13 -13.70
C VAL A 89 13.26 -18.39 -14.29
N GLN A 90 13.90 -19.04 -15.25
CA GLN A 90 15.04 -18.51 -15.99
C GLN A 90 14.65 -18.31 -17.45
N ASP A 91 14.81 -17.08 -17.93
CA ASP A 91 14.58 -16.71 -19.32
C ASP A 91 15.91 -16.33 -19.99
N GLU A 92 16.13 -16.81 -21.21
CA GLU A 92 17.34 -16.47 -21.98
C GLU A 92 17.23 -15.03 -22.52
N ILE A 93 18.11 -14.15 -22.06
CA ILE A 93 18.17 -12.74 -22.48
C ILE A 93 19.56 -12.45 -23.03
N GLU A 94 19.64 -11.70 -24.14
CA GLU A 94 20.91 -11.30 -24.73
C GLU A 94 21.75 -10.47 -23.76
N LEU A 95 23.03 -10.84 -23.62
CA LEU A 95 23.95 -10.19 -22.70
C LEU A 95 24.28 -8.77 -23.16
N ASN A 96 24.09 -7.79 -22.27
CA ASN A 96 24.43 -6.39 -22.51
C ASN A 96 25.37 -5.84 -21.43
N GLU A 97 26.66 -5.80 -21.75
CA GLU A 97 27.73 -5.33 -20.86
C GLU A 97 27.53 -3.88 -20.40
N GLN A 98 27.13 -2.99 -21.33
CA GLN A 98 26.96 -1.58 -21.04
C GLN A 98 25.85 -1.35 -20.01
N MET A 99 24.78 -2.15 -20.07
CA MET A 99 23.70 -2.08 -19.10
C MET A 99 24.20 -2.45 -17.69
N LEU A 100 24.95 -3.54 -17.55
CA LEU A 100 25.48 -3.97 -16.25
C LEU A 100 26.40 -2.91 -15.65
N LEU A 101 27.31 -2.35 -16.44
CA LEU A 101 28.23 -1.29 -16.00
C LEU A 101 27.48 -0.04 -15.50
N ASN A 102 26.36 0.31 -16.13
CA ASN A 102 25.55 1.46 -15.73
C ASN A 102 24.70 1.20 -14.47
N VAL A 103 24.30 -0.06 -14.23
CA VAL A 103 23.47 -0.44 -13.08
C VAL A 103 24.31 -0.72 -11.83
N LEU A 104 25.51 -1.26 -11.98
CA LEU A 104 26.47 -1.53 -10.89
C LEU A 104 26.58 -0.42 -9.83
N PRO A 105 26.81 0.87 -10.18
CA PRO A 105 26.97 1.92 -9.18
C PRO A 105 25.67 2.24 -8.40
N ARG A 106 24.52 1.77 -8.88
CA ARG A 106 23.21 1.96 -8.22
C ARG A 106 22.74 0.73 -7.45
N LEU A 107 23.40 -0.41 -7.61
CA LEU A 107 23.07 -1.65 -6.96
C LEU A 107 23.53 -1.63 -5.50
N ASP A 108 22.61 -1.91 -4.58
CA ASP A 108 22.99 -2.27 -3.22
C ASP A 108 23.44 -3.73 -3.20
N TRP A 109 24.76 -3.93 -3.16
CA TRP A 109 25.37 -5.25 -3.13
C TRP A 109 25.01 -6.03 -1.86
N THR A 110 24.83 -5.34 -0.73
CA THR A 110 24.50 -6.01 0.54
C THR A 110 23.09 -6.59 0.51
N ALA A 111 22.15 -5.85 -0.08
CA ALA A 111 20.79 -6.31 -0.32
C ALA A 111 20.74 -7.49 -1.29
N LEU A 112 21.50 -7.44 -2.39
CA LEU A 112 21.57 -8.53 -3.36
C LEU A 112 22.10 -9.82 -2.73
N ARG A 113 23.19 -9.74 -1.94
CA ARG A 113 23.74 -10.90 -1.21
C ARG A 113 22.70 -11.51 -0.25
N THR A 114 21.95 -10.66 0.45
CA THR A 114 20.90 -11.11 1.38
C THR A 114 19.82 -11.90 0.63
N ASN A 115 19.29 -11.34 -0.46
CA ASN A 115 18.25 -12.00 -1.26
C ASN A 115 18.76 -13.27 -1.94
N ALA A 116 19.99 -13.26 -2.46
CA ALA A 116 20.61 -14.43 -3.08
C ALA A 116 20.72 -15.59 -2.08
N THR A 117 21.12 -15.29 -0.84
CA THR A 117 21.20 -16.29 0.24
C THR A 117 19.82 -16.86 0.59
N GLU A 118 18.78 -16.02 0.61
CA GLU A 118 17.41 -16.45 0.92
C GLU A 118 16.78 -17.29 -0.19
N LEU A 119 17.13 -17.01 -1.45
CA LEU A 119 16.70 -17.79 -2.61
C LEU A 119 17.52 -19.09 -2.81
N GLY A 120 18.58 -19.31 -2.02
CA GLY A 120 19.41 -20.52 -2.08
C GLY A 120 20.51 -20.50 -3.15
N PHE A 121 20.90 -19.32 -3.64
CA PHE A 121 22.03 -19.17 -4.54
C PHE A 121 23.38 -19.33 -3.80
N PRO A 122 24.47 -19.70 -4.49
CA PRO A 122 25.81 -19.76 -3.90
C PRO A 122 26.23 -18.38 -3.35
N GLU A 123 27.06 -18.41 -2.31
CA GLU A 123 27.48 -17.18 -1.63
C GLU A 123 28.28 -16.28 -2.57
N LEU A 124 27.69 -15.11 -2.86
CA LEU A 124 28.31 -14.07 -3.68
C LEU A 124 29.49 -13.41 -2.94
N PRO A 125 30.50 -12.89 -3.69
CA PRO A 125 31.69 -12.28 -3.10
C PRO A 125 31.35 -11.10 -2.18
N ALA A 126 32.23 -10.87 -1.19
CA ALA A 126 31.98 -9.92 -0.12
C ALA A 126 31.84 -8.47 -0.58
N GLU A 127 32.64 -8.08 -1.57
CA GLU A 127 32.65 -6.77 -2.18
C GLU A 127 32.11 -6.84 -3.61
N ALA A 128 31.46 -5.76 -4.05
CA ALA A 128 31.00 -5.64 -5.42
C ALA A 128 32.21 -5.56 -6.37
N PRO A 129 32.18 -6.27 -7.51
CA PRO A 129 33.24 -6.15 -8.51
C PRO A 129 33.34 -4.72 -9.04
N THR A 130 34.56 -4.22 -9.22
CA THR A 130 34.79 -2.91 -9.86
C THR A 130 34.45 -2.97 -11.36
N ALA A 131 34.09 -1.83 -11.95
CA ALA A 131 33.73 -1.75 -13.37
C ALA A 131 34.83 -2.28 -14.30
N GLU A 132 36.10 -2.06 -13.94
CA GLU A 132 37.26 -2.56 -14.68
C GLU A 132 37.42 -4.09 -14.55
N ALA A 133 37.21 -4.63 -13.35
CA ALA A 133 37.25 -6.07 -13.12
C ALA A 133 36.10 -6.80 -13.85
N LEU A 134 34.94 -6.16 -13.95
CA LEU A 134 33.79 -6.73 -14.68
C LEU A 134 34.03 -6.83 -16.19
N GLN A 135 34.82 -5.90 -16.75
CA GLN A 135 35.19 -5.92 -18.17
C GLN A 135 36.26 -6.97 -18.48
N SER A 136 37.17 -7.25 -17.53
CA SER A 136 38.20 -8.27 -17.73
C SER A 136 37.68 -9.69 -17.49
N ASP A 137 36.73 -9.86 -16.56
CA ASP A 137 36.24 -11.17 -16.14
C ASP A 137 34.90 -11.52 -16.80
N GLU A 138 34.94 -12.06 -18.03
CA GLU A 138 33.73 -12.46 -18.77
C GLU A 138 32.84 -13.47 -18.03
N LYS A 139 33.40 -14.26 -17.11
CA LYS A 139 32.63 -15.23 -16.31
C LYS A 139 31.74 -14.54 -15.27
N THR A 140 32.30 -13.61 -14.51
CA THR A 140 31.55 -12.89 -13.47
C THR A 140 30.48 -12.00 -14.09
N LEU A 141 30.77 -11.45 -15.27
CA LEU A 141 29.81 -10.73 -16.11
C LEU A 141 28.62 -11.61 -16.50
N LYS A 142 28.86 -12.84 -16.99
CA LYS A 142 27.80 -13.80 -17.34
C LYS A 142 27.00 -14.26 -16.12
N ASP A 143 27.67 -14.55 -15.01
CA ASP A 143 27.00 -14.97 -13.77
C ASP A 143 26.11 -13.84 -13.21
N LEU A 144 26.58 -12.58 -13.28
CA LEU A 144 25.82 -11.42 -12.83
C LEU A 144 24.64 -11.10 -13.77
N HIS A 145 24.81 -11.30 -15.09
CA HIS A 145 23.71 -11.23 -16.05
C HIS A 145 22.64 -12.29 -15.77
N HIS A 146 23.05 -13.55 -15.57
CA HIS A 146 22.15 -14.67 -15.26
C HIS A 146 21.35 -14.40 -13.98
N LEU A 147 22.01 -13.89 -12.94
CA LEU A 147 21.35 -13.58 -11.67
C LEU A 147 20.39 -12.40 -11.74
N LEU A 148 20.76 -11.30 -12.42
CA LEU A 148 19.97 -10.06 -12.40
C LEU A 148 18.92 -9.96 -13.51
N MET A 149 19.20 -10.54 -14.67
CA MET A 149 18.40 -10.36 -15.89
C MET A 149 17.60 -11.61 -16.23
N GLU A 150 18.24 -12.77 -16.17
CA GLU A 150 17.62 -14.03 -16.60
C GLU A 150 16.76 -14.65 -15.50
N THR A 151 17.13 -14.48 -14.23
CA THR A 151 16.40 -15.04 -13.08
C THR A 151 15.22 -14.15 -12.67
N GLN A 152 14.01 -14.71 -12.69
CA GLN A 152 12.78 -14.04 -12.29
C GLN A 152 12.00 -14.89 -11.27
N ILE A 153 11.18 -14.24 -10.43
CA ILE A 153 10.29 -14.89 -9.47
C ILE A 153 8.89 -14.95 -10.09
N LEU A 154 8.37 -16.14 -10.43
CA LEU A 154 7.03 -16.32 -11.00
C LEU A 154 5.94 -16.24 -9.92
N GLU A 155 6.10 -16.99 -8.85
CA GLU A 155 5.20 -17.02 -7.70
C GLU A 155 6.00 -16.90 -6.41
N GLY A 156 5.40 -16.29 -5.39
CA GLY A 156 6.04 -16.18 -4.08
C GLY A 156 5.53 -15.00 -3.28
N LYS A 157 6.27 -14.63 -2.24
CA LYS A 157 5.93 -13.49 -1.39
C LYS A 157 7.18 -12.69 -1.04
N LEU A 158 7.07 -11.37 -0.95
CA LEU A 158 8.11 -10.48 -0.43
C LEU A 158 7.68 -9.97 0.94
N VAL A 159 8.50 -10.19 1.96
CA VAL A 159 8.20 -9.77 3.34
C VAL A 159 9.04 -8.57 3.72
N CYS A 160 8.39 -7.52 4.23
CA CYS A 160 9.12 -6.36 4.75
C CYS A 160 9.82 -6.70 6.08
N GLY A 161 11.13 -6.45 6.18
CA GLY A 161 11.92 -6.67 7.39
C GLY A 161 11.51 -5.82 8.60
N ASN A 162 10.82 -4.69 8.37
CA ASN A 162 10.39 -3.78 9.44
C ASN A 162 8.97 -4.06 9.97
N CYS A 163 7.96 -4.07 9.09
CA CYS A 163 6.56 -4.24 9.51
C CYS A 163 6.01 -5.67 9.38
N GLY A 164 6.76 -6.56 8.71
CA GLY A 164 6.32 -7.93 8.42
C GLY A 164 5.16 -8.02 7.43
N HIS A 165 4.87 -6.96 6.67
CA HIS A 165 3.83 -7.01 5.63
C HIS A 165 4.30 -7.90 4.47
N GLU A 166 3.40 -8.74 4.00
CA GLU A 166 3.64 -9.69 2.91
C GLU A 166 3.05 -9.13 1.61
N TYR A 167 3.89 -8.94 0.60
CA TYR A 167 3.49 -8.61 -0.76
C TYR A 167 3.47 -9.89 -1.59
N ALA A 168 2.32 -10.26 -2.14
CA ALA A 168 2.21 -11.46 -2.97
C ALA A 168 2.75 -11.21 -4.38
N ILE A 169 3.51 -12.16 -4.92
CA ILE A 169 3.92 -12.23 -6.33
C ILE A 169 3.04 -13.28 -7.01
N ARG A 170 2.43 -12.90 -8.15
CA ARG A 170 1.66 -13.82 -9.00
C ARG A 170 2.00 -13.54 -10.45
N GLU A 171 2.28 -14.58 -11.23
CA GLU A 171 2.61 -14.48 -12.66
C GLU A 171 3.76 -13.49 -12.94
N GLY A 172 4.76 -13.44 -12.06
CA GLY A 172 5.89 -12.51 -12.18
C GLY A 172 5.64 -11.09 -11.68
N ILE A 173 4.41 -10.76 -11.28
CA ILE A 173 4.02 -9.40 -10.89
C ILE A 173 3.85 -9.32 -9.37
N ALA A 174 4.69 -8.52 -8.74
CA ALA A 174 4.58 -8.20 -7.32
C ALA A 174 3.43 -7.22 -7.06
N ASN A 175 2.50 -7.59 -6.17
CA ASN A 175 1.39 -6.75 -5.76
C ASN A 175 1.79 -5.85 -4.58
N PHE A 176 2.07 -4.58 -4.87
CA PHE A 176 2.36 -3.54 -3.87
C PHE A 176 1.14 -2.72 -3.45
N LEU A 177 -0.08 -3.19 -3.76
CA LEU A 177 -1.30 -2.51 -3.32
C LEU A 177 -1.45 -2.65 -1.80
N LEU A 178 -1.20 -1.56 -1.12
CA LEU A 178 -1.47 -1.44 0.30
C LEU A 178 -2.96 -1.08 0.50
N PRO A 179 -3.65 -1.71 1.46
CA PRO A 179 -4.96 -1.27 1.91
C PRO A 179 -4.96 0.22 2.29
N SER A 180 -6.13 0.88 2.21
CA SER A 180 -6.27 2.31 2.53
C SER A 180 -5.76 2.70 3.92
N HIS A 181 -5.76 1.76 4.87
CA HIS A 181 -5.24 1.97 6.22
C HIS A 181 -3.70 1.95 6.29
N LEU A 182 -3.01 1.43 5.28
CA LEU A 182 -1.55 1.26 5.23
C LEU A 182 -0.82 2.22 4.28
N VAL A 183 -1.52 2.90 3.35
CA VAL A 183 -0.96 3.90 2.40
C VAL A 183 -0.83 5.27 3.01
#